data_AF-A0A4R4KHB1-F1
#
_entry.id   AF-A0A4R4KHB1-F1
#
_cell.length_a   1.000
_cell.length_b   1.000
_cell.length_c   1.000
_cell.angle_alpha   90.00
_cell.angle_beta   90.00
_cell.angle_gamma   90.00
#
_symmetry.space_group_name_H-M   'P 1'
#
loop_
_entity.id
_entity.type
_entity.pdbx_description
1 polymer ?
#
loop_
_entity_poly.entity_id
_entity_poly.type
_entity_poly.pdbx_seq_one_letter_code
_entity_poly.pdbx_strand_id
1 'polypeptide(L)'
;MGKLSLLLLLSAVFTSAAAQQNSPADSLNNTVTRFHVPGDVTITMADGQGKKVSEIQAGEPIKCVREGLVQTSRICEVEQMTDSALWLTTLYLRPVDEAAASRSTWPLIPALMIETAPTALVTTPEGPRMISQLRKGDILYHVEPSTQQISTWKVGIVRRKSRQVSTLYSVVTEEGTYLLENLVAQDR
;
A
#
# COMPACT_ATOMS: atom_id res chain seq x y z
N MET A 1 -23.16 -57.15 -55.38
CA MET A 1 -23.36 -55.77 -55.86
C MET A 1 -23.75 -54.91 -54.66
N GLY A 2 -23.04 -53.82 -54.36
CA GLY A 2 -23.51 -52.85 -53.37
C GLY A 2 -22.44 -52.15 -52.52
N LYS A 3 -21.61 -51.34 -53.18
CA LYS A 3 -20.96 -50.10 -52.73
C LYS A 3 -20.25 -50.01 -51.36
N LEU A 4 -18.94 -49.80 -51.45
CA LEU A 4 -18.11 -49.01 -50.54
C LEU A 4 -18.80 -47.69 -50.15
N SER A 5 -18.78 -47.37 -48.85
CA SER A 5 -18.73 -45.99 -48.37
C SER A 5 -17.69 -45.90 -47.26
N LEU A 6 -16.57 -45.30 -47.63
CA LEU A 6 -15.46 -44.87 -46.78
C LEU A 6 -15.92 -43.64 -45.97
N LEU A 7 -15.92 -43.72 -44.65
CA LEU A 7 -16.11 -42.55 -43.79
C LEU A 7 -14.76 -42.12 -43.22
N LEU A 8 -14.26 -40.96 -43.67
CA LEU A 8 -13.14 -40.26 -43.04
C LEU A 8 -13.58 -39.70 -41.69
N LEU A 9 -12.87 -40.06 -40.62
CA LEU A 9 -12.91 -39.34 -39.34
C LEU A 9 -11.71 -38.39 -39.29
N LEU A 10 -11.94 -37.11 -39.58
CA LEU A 10 -11.07 -36.02 -39.13
C LEU A 10 -11.59 -35.56 -37.76
N SER A 11 -10.76 -35.57 -36.72
CA SER A 11 -10.93 -34.71 -35.54
C SER A 11 -9.60 -34.55 -34.80
N ALA A 12 -9.33 -33.30 -34.43
CA ALA A 12 -8.04 -32.71 -34.10
C ALA A 12 -7.31 -33.29 -32.88
N VAL A 13 -5.98 -33.35 -33.00
CA VAL A 13 -5.06 -33.40 -31.85
C VAL A 13 -5.07 -32.01 -31.21
N PHE A 14 -5.61 -31.90 -30.01
CA PHE A 14 -5.42 -30.71 -29.19
C PHE A 14 -4.02 -30.75 -28.57
N THR A 15 -3.07 -30.09 -29.24
CA THR A 15 -1.79 -29.73 -28.62
C THR A 15 -2.06 -28.58 -27.66
N SER A 16 -2.36 -28.87 -26.40
CA SER A 16 -2.36 -27.85 -25.36
C SER A 16 -0.91 -27.45 -25.09
N ALA A 17 -0.46 -26.42 -25.82
CA ALA A 17 0.72 -25.67 -25.43
C ALA A 17 0.47 -25.14 -24.01
N ALA A 18 1.23 -25.64 -23.04
CA ALA A 18 1.30 -25.05 -21.71
C ALA A 18 1.83 -23.63 -21.87
N ALA A 19 0.92 -22.67 -22.00
CA ALA A 19 1.24 -21.26 -21.91
C ALA A 19 1.77 -21.02 -20.49
N GLN A 20 3.10 -20.87 -20.40
CA GLN A 20 3.83 -20.38 -19.24
C GLN A 20 3.09 -19.15 -18.71
N GLN A 21 2.43 -19.31 -17.56
CA GLN A 21 1.90 -18.21 -16.77
C GLN A 21 3.10 -17.42 -16.24
N ASN A 22 3.58 -16.46 -17.03
CA ASN A 22 4.45 -15.39 -16.53
C ASN A 22 3.64 -14.56 -15.53
N SER A 23 3.60 -15.04 -14.29
CA SER A 23 3.16 -14.27 -13.14
C SER A 23 4.23 -13.21 -12.86
N PRO A 24 3.88 -11.92 -12.75
CA PRO A 24 4.84 -10.85 -12.48
C PRO A 24 5.33 -10.83 -11.02
N ALA A 25 5.37 -11.99 -10.36
CA ALA A 25 5.75 -12.13 -8.95
C ALA A 25 7.21 -12.56 -8.76
N ASP A 26 7.95 -12.85 -9.84
CA ASP A 26 9.23 -13.57 -9.77
C ASP A 26 10.49 -12.68 -9.89
N SER A 27 10.35 -11.35 -9.78
CA SER A 27 11.49 -10.41 -9.82
C SER A 27 11.80 -9.73 -8.48
N LEU A 28 11.28 -10.24 -7.35
CA LEU A 28 11.56 -9.72 -6.01
C LEU A 28 12.48 -10.65 -5.18
N ASN A 29 13.40 -11.37 -5.84
CA ASN A 29 14.48 -12.13 -5.19
C ASN A 29 15.73 -11.26 -4.90
N ASN A 30 15.51 -10.00 -4.56
CA ASN A 30 16.55 -9.15 -3.97
C ASN A 30 16.01 -8.73 -2.61
N THR A 31 16.75 -9.01 -1.54
CA THR A 31 16.45 -8.60 -0.17
C THR A 31 15.90 -7.18 -0.19
N VAL A 32 14.62 -6.97 0.14
CA VAL A 32 14.04 -5.62 0.18
C VAL A 32 14.75 -4.91 1.33
N THR A 33 15.77 -4.12 1.00
CA THR A 33 16.55 -3.37 1.98
C THR A 33 15.82 -2.11 2.42
N ARG A 34 14.88 -1.61 1.59
CA ARG A 34 14.13 -0.37 1.83
C ARG A 34 12.72 -0.41 1.26
N PHE A 35 11.78 0.20 1.98
CA PHE A 35 10.39 0.35 1.58
C PHE A 35 10.18 1.68 0.85
N HIS A 36 9.60 1.59 -0.34
CA HIS A 36 9.47 2.73 -1.25
C HIS A 36 8.02 3.20 -1.32
N VAL A 37 7.82 4.48 -1.64
CA VAL A 37 6.52 5.15 -1.80
C VAL A 37 6.60 6.12 -3.00
N PRO A 38 5.47 6.44 -3.67
CA PRO A 38 5.48 7.44 -4.75
C PRO A 38 5.76 8.85 -4.20
N GLY A 39 6.26 9.77 -5.03
CA GLY A 39 6.66 11.10 -4.55
C GLY A 39 5.51 12.02 -4.11
N ASP A 40 4.30 11.75 -4.57
CA ASP A 40 3.12 12.59 -4.33
C ASP A 40 2.32 12.23 -3.08
N VAL A 41 2.63 11.11 -2.42
CA VAL A 41 2.13 10.83 -1.06
C VAL A 41 2.77 11.78 -0.06
N THR A 42 2.08 11.98 1.05
CA THR A 42 2.47 12.90 2.10
C THR A 42 2.92 12.16 3.35
N ILE A 43 3.92 12.74 4.03
CA ILE A 43 4.26 12.39 5.42
C ILE A 43 3.77 13.52 6.33
N THR A 44 3.20 13.15 7.47
CA THR A 44 2.78 14.12 8.49
C THR A 44 4.02 14.70 9.18
N MET A 45 4.25 15.99 8.99
CA MET A 45 5.34 16.76 9.58
C MET A 45 5.07 17.05 11.06
N ALA A 46 6.09 17.47 11.81
CA ALA A 46 5.96 17.69 13.25
C ALA A 46 4.92 18.75 13.66
N ASP A 47 4.58 19.69 12.77
CA ASP A 47 3.51 20.68 12.94
C ASP A 47 2.10 20.13 12.64
N GLY A 48 2.00 18.85 12.22
CA GLY A 48 0.77 18.18 11.86
C GLY A 48 0.34 18.35 10.39
N GLN A 49 1.07 19.14 9.60
CA GLN A 49 0.79 19.31 8.17
C GLN A 49 1.35 18.15 7.36
N GLY A 50 0.72 17.83 6.22
CA GLY A 50 1.25 16.87 5.26
C GLY A 50 2.26 17.53 4.32
N LYS A 51 3.43 16.92 4.12
CA LYS A 51 4.41 17.32 3.12
C LYS A 51 4.68 16.16 2.16
N LYS A 52 4.72 16.44 0.85
CA LYS A 52 4.97 15.40 -0.17
C LYS A 52 6.34 14.78 0.02
N VAL A 53 6.45 13.47 -0.14
CA VAL A 53 7.71 12.74 0.02
C VAL A 53 8.79 13.26 -0.93
N SER A 54 8.43 13.67 -2.15
CA SER A 54 9.37 14.26 -3.11
C SER A 54 9.98 15.60 -2.65
N GLU A 55 9.42 16.24 -1.61
CA GLU A 55 9.85 17.53 -1.09
C GLU A 55 10.55 17.42 0.28
N ILE A 56 10.56 16.22 0.87
CA ILE A 56 11.15 15.97 2.18
C ILE A 56 12.67 15.88 2.07
N GLN A 57 13.35 16.42 3.08
CA GLN A 57 14.80 16.36 3.19
C GLN A 57 15.23 15.70 4.50
N ALA A 58 16.44 15.16 4.51
CA ALA A 58 17.07 14.68 5.73
C ALA A 58 17.16 15.81 6.77
N GLY A 59 16.98 15.44 8.04
CA GLY A 59 16.96 16.36 9.17
C GLY A 59 15.58 16.96 9.48
N GLU A 60 14.57 16.80 8.61
CA GLU A 60 13.24 17.36 8.87
C GLU A 60 12.51 16.62 10.00
N PRO A 61 11.80 17.36 10.89
CA PRO A 61 11.04 16.78 11.98
C PRO A 61 9.66 16.30 11.49
N ILE A 62 9.30 15.07 11.85
CA ILE A 62 8.07 14.41 11.42
C ILE A 62 7.29 13.84 12.59
N LYS A 63 6.04 13.43 12.37
CA LYS A 63 5.29 12.62 13.33
C LYS A 63 5.53 11.14 13.10
N CYS A 64 5.55 10.39 14.20
CA CYS A 64 5.60 8.94 14.23
C CYS A 64 4.74 8.40 15.38
N VAL A 65 4.61 7.07 15.46
CA VAL A 65 3.98 6.40 16.61
C VAL A 65 5.00 5.49 17.27
N ARG A 66 5.28 5.73 18.54
CA ARG A 66 6.14 4.88 19.38
C ARG A 66 5.41 4.56 20.66
N GLU A 67 5.45 3.31 21.07
CA GLU A 67 4.83 2.86 22.34
C GLU A 67 3.34 3.25 22.45
N GLY A 68 2.64 3.30 21.31
CA GLY A 68 1.22 3.67 21.23
C GLY A 68 0.94 5.17 21.38
N LEU A 69 1.95 6.03 21.32
CA LEU A 69 1.81 7.48 21.41
C LEU A 69 2.33 8.17 20.14
N VAL A 70 1.63 9.22 19.72
CA VAL A 70 2.10 10.08 18.63
C VAL A 70 3.16 11.02 19.18
N GLN A 71 4.35 11.00 18.57
CA GLN A 71 5.49 11.82 18.99
C GLN A 71 6.24 12.38 17.77
N THR A 72 7.18 13.29 18.03
CA THR A 72 8.06 13.83 16.99
C THR A 72 9.28 12.93 16.80
N SER A 73 9.64 12.66 15.55
CA SER A 73 10.90 12.00 15.13
C SER A 73 11.59 12.87 14.08
N ARG A 74 12.63 12.33 13.43
CA ARG A 74 13.41 13.02 12.40
C ARG A 74 13.69 12.08 11.23
N ILE A 75 13.71 12.63 10.03
CA ILE A 75 14.21 11.97 8.83
C ILE A 75 15.74 11.88 8.91
N CYS A 76 16.29 10.68 8.83
CA CYS A 76 17.73 10.43 8.75
C CYS A 76 18.23 10.49 7.29
N GLU A 77 17.47 9.88 6.38
CA GLU A 77 17.85 9.72 4.98
C GLU A 77 16.61 9.75 4.09
N VAL A 78 16.78 10.30 2.88
CA VAL A 78 15.80 10.20 1.79
C VAL A 78 16.55 9.70 0.57
N GLU A 79 16.10 8.59 0.00
CA GLU A 79 16.64 8.03 -1.24
C GLU A 79 15.60 8.14 -2.34
N GLN A 80 16.06 8.46 -3.54
CA GLN A 80 15.24 8.49 -4.75
C GLN A 80 15.67 7.38 -5.69
N MET A 81 14.69 6.59 -6.15
CA MET A 81 14.87 5.59 -7.20
C MET A 81 14.13 6.05 -8.47
N THR A 82 14.88 6.30 -9.54
CA THR A 82 14.36 6.66 -10.87
C THR A 82 14.23 5.43 -11.78
N ASP A 83 13.64 5.64 -12.96
CA ASP A 83 13.44 4.61 -13.99
C ASP A 83 12.70 3.36 -13.49
N SER A 84 11.84 3.57 -12.49
CA SER A 84 10.95 2.54 -12.01
C SER A 84 9.82 2.30 -13.01
N ALA A 85 9.32 1.08 -13.06
CA ALA A 85 8.09 0.73 -13.77
C ALA A 85 7.08 0.13 -12.80
N LEU A 86 7.02 0.68 -11.57
CA LEU A 86 6.23 0.10 -10.50
C LEU A 86 4.75 0.48 -10.62
N TRP A 87 3.91 -0.54 -10.59
CA TRP A 87 2.48 -0.41 -10.46
C TRP A 87 2.10 -0.15 -9.00
N LEU A 88 1.38 0.94 -8.76
CA LEU A 88 0.85 1.29 -7.44
C LEU A 88 -0.37 0.43 -7.06
N THR A 89 -0.71 0.48 -5.77
CA THR A 89 -1.91 -0.10 -5.19
C THR A 89 -2.73 0.99 -4.52
N THR A 90 -4.02 1.10 -4.89
CA THR A 90 -4.98 1.96 -4.19
C THR A 90 -5.73 1.15 -3.13
N LEU A 91 -5.83 1.71 -1.92
CA LEU A 91 -6.64 1.22 -0.81
C LEU A 91 -7.78 2.19 -0.55
N TYR A 92 -8.97 1.66 -0.29
CA TYR A 92 -10.08 2.42 0.26
C TYR A 92 -10.33 1.95 1.67
N LEU A 93 -10.26 2.88 2.62
CA LEU A 93 -10.34 2.61 4.05
C LEU A 93 -11.58 3.27 4.65
N ARG A 94 -12.11 2.63 5.70
CA ARG A 94 -13.19 3.18 6.53
C ARG A 94 -12.92 2.92 8.01
N PRO A 95 -13.44 3.73 8.95
CA PRO A 95 -13.32 3.47 10.38
C PRO A 95 -13.84 2.08 10.77
N VAL A 96 -13.23 1.42 11.76
CA VAL A 96 -13.72 0.12 12.29
C VAL A 96 -14.91 0.30 13.21
N ASP A 97 -14.86 1.28 14.10
CA ASP A 97 -15.92 1.54 15.07
C ASP A 97 -17.02 2.39 14.44
N GLU A 98 -17.96 1.70 13.79
CA GLU A 98 -19.20 2.31 13.29
C GLU A 98 -20.27 2.47 14.38
N ALA A 99 -20.09 1.87 15.56
CA ALA A 99 -21.12 1.73 16.59
C ALA A 99 -21.02 2.75 17.73
N ALA A 100 -19.83 3.28 18.02
CA ALA A 100 -19.66 4.44 18.90
C ALA A 100 -20.25 5.74 18.32
N ALA A 101 -20.65 5.73 17.04
CA ALA A 101 -21.33 6.82 16.37
C ALA A 101 -22.85 6.56 16.33
N SER A 102 -23.61 7.37 17.07
CA SER A 102 -25.08 7.29 17.04
C SER A 102 -25.59 7.46 15.60
N ARG A 103 -26.56 6.64 15.18
CA ARG A 103 -27.20 6.69 13.86
C ARG A 103 -27.88 8.03 13.54
N SER A 104 -28.02 8.93 14.51
CA SER A 104 -28.69 10.23 14.37
C SER A 104 -27.77 11.41 14.06
N THR A 105 -26.43 11.27 14.16
CA THR A 105 -25.50 12.41 14.10
C THR A 105 -24.13 12.05 13.53
N TRP A 106 -24.06 11.33 12.40
CA TRP A 106 -22.78 11.24 11.70
C TRP A 106 -22.66 12.33 10.63
N PRO A 107 -21.65 13.22 10.69
CA PRO A 107 -21.04 13.70 9.45
C PRO A 107 -20.59 12.48 8.65
N LEU A 108 -20.93 12.38 7.36
CA LEU A 108 -20.38 11.33 6.50
C LEU A 108 -18.84 11.36 6.62
N ILE A 109 -18.22 10.46 7.40
CA ILE A 109 -16.76 10.35 7.42
C ILE A 109 -16.38 9.83 6.03
N PRO A 110 -15.69 10.64 5.21
CA PRO A 110 -15.34 10.22 3.87
C PRO A 110 -14.45 8.99 3.93
N ALA A 111 -14.67 8.04 3.02
CA ALA A 111 -13.71 6.95 2.85
C ALA A 111 -12.34 7.54 2.52
N LEU A 112 -11.31 7.09 3.23
CA LEU A 112 -9.93 7.49 2.97
C LEU A 112 -9.40 6.67 1.81
N MET A 113 -8.94 7.34 0.75
CA MET A 113 -8.29 6.71 -0.39
C MET A 113 -6.79 6.96 -0.31
N ILE A 114 -6.00 5.89 -0.31
CA ILE A 114 -4.54 5.97 -0.32
C ILE A 114 -4.04 5.20 -1.52
N GLU A 115 -3.06 5.76 -2.23
CA GLU A 115 -2.40 5.08 -3.33
C GLU A 115 -0.88 5.11 -3.10
N THR A 116 -0.29 3.93 -2.97
CA THR A 116 1.14 3.82 -2.65
C THR A 116 1.76 2.57 -3.27
N ALA A 117 3.06 2.39 -3.09
CA ALA A 117 3.78 1.25 -3.64
C ALA A 117 3.35 -0.06 -2.96
N PRO A 118 3.27 -1.18 -3.69
CA PRO A 118 2.97 -2.50 -3.12
C PRO A 118 3.98 -2.98 -2.07
N THR A 119 5.19 -2.41 -2.06
CA THR A 119 6.26 -2.75 -1.12
C THR A 119 6.22 -1.92 0.16
N ALA A 120 5.47 -0.81 0.23
CA ALA A 120 5.41 0.00 1.44
C ALA A 120 4.91 -0.83 2.64
N LEU A 121 5.50 -0.60 3.81
CA LEU A 121 5.22 -1.37 5.03
C LEU A 121 4.34 -0.54 5.97
N VAL A 122 3.19 -1.11 6.38
CA VAL A 122 2.26 -0.47 7.30
C VAL A 122 2.06 -1.31 8.55
N THR A 123 1.73 -0.65 9.66
CA THR A 123 1.50 -1.32 10.95
C THR A 123 0.04 -1.76 11.04
N THR A 124 -0.16 -3.04 11.33
CA THR A 124 -1.47 -3.67 11.59
C THR A 124 -1.51 -4.19 13.04
N PRO A 125 -2.69 -4.51 13.59
CA PRO A 125 -2.77 -5.17 14.90
C PRO A 125 -1.98 -6.48 14.99
N GLU A 126 -1.82 -7.19 13.88
CA GLU A 126 -1.05 -8.43 13.79
C GLU A 126 0.44 -8.20 13.51
N GLY A 127 0.89 -6.95 13.43
CA GLY A 127 2.26 -6.55 13.13
C GLY A 127 2.43 -5.85 11.78
N PRO A 128 3.67 -5.61 11.34
CA PRO A 128 3.94 -4.94 10.07
C PRO A 128 3.51 -5.80 8.88
N ARG A 129 2.93 -5.18 7.85
CA ARG A 129 2.47 -5.86 6.62
C ARG A 129 2.71 -4.98 5.40
N MET A 130 3.17 -5.59 4.30
CA MET A 130 3.32 -4.86 3.04
C MET A 130 1.95 -4.54 2.43
N ILE A 131 1.83 -3.42 1.72
CA ILE A 131 0.60 -3.04 1.02
C ILE A 131 0.12 -4.14 0.06
N SER A 132 1.03 -4.84 -0.61
CA SER A 132 0.72 -5.98 -1.50
C SER A 132 0.02 -7.16 -0.82
N GLN A 133 0.31 -7.36 0.47
CA GLN A 133 -0.22 -8.45 1.30
C GLN A 133 -1.59 -8.10 1.89
N LEU A 134 -2.00 -6.81 1.84
CA LEU A 134 -3.29 -6.38 2.37
C LEU A 134 -4.47 -6.93 1.57
N ARG A 135 -5.55 -7.22 2.31
CA ARG A 135 -6.80 -7.77 1.81
C ARG A 135 -7.97 -6.98 2.39
N LYS A 136 -9.12 -7.07 1.73
CA LYS A 136 -10.38 -6.55 2.28
C LYS A 136 -10.61 -7.15 3.68
N GLY A 137 -10.88 -6.30 4.65
CA GLY A 137 -11.11 -6.67 6.04
C GLY A 137 -9.90 -6.46 6.96
N ASP A 138 -8.68 -6.36 6.42
CA ASP A 138 -7.48 -6.06 7.21
C ASP A 138 -7.62 -4.69 7.91
N ILE A 139 -6.99 -4.56 9.08
CA ILE A 139 -7.05 -3.36 9.91
C ILE A 139 -5.72 -2.64 9.91
N LEU A 140 -5.75 -1.32 9.73
CA LEU A 140 -4.60 -0.42 9.78
C LEU A 140 -4.77 0.59 10.91
N TYR A 141 -3.66 1.09 11.44
CA TYR A 141 -3.66 2.23 12.35
C TYR A 141 -3.61 3.55 11.57
N HIS A 142 -4.52 4.45 11.90
CA HIS A 142 -4.63 5.80 11.35
C HIS A 142 -4.58 6.81 12.49
N VAL A 143 -3.78 7.86 12.33
CA VAL A 143 -3.72 8.98 13.27
C VAL A 143 -4.63 10.09 12.79
N GLU A 144 -5.61 10.48 13.59
CA GLU A 144 -6.47 11.61 13.27
C GLU A 144 -5.67 12.93 13.34
N PRO A 145 -5.51 13.69 12.24
CA PRO A 145 -4.63 14.87 12.23
C PRO A 145 -5.02 15.94 13.25
N SER A 146 -6.33 16.13 13.44
CA SER A 146 -6.88 17.17 14.31
C SER A 146 -6.68 16.90 15.81
N THR A 147 -6.70 15.63 16.21
CA THR A 147 -6.68 15.23 17.63
C THR A 147 -5.42 14.45 18.02
N GLN A 148 -4.62 14.03 17.03
CA GLN A 148 -3.49 13.12 17.18
C GLN A 148 -3.89 11.76 17.81
N GLN A 149 -5.17 11.42 17.81
CA GLN A 149 -5.65 10.15 18.32
C GLN A 149 -5.38 9.03 17.32
N ILE A 150 -4.91 7.89 17.84
CA ILE A 150 -4.75 6.68 17.04
C ILE A 150 -6.09 5.96 16.98
N SER A 151 -6.54 5.66 15.77
CA SER A 151 -7.79 4.98 15.45
C SER A 151 -7.52 3.79 14.55
N THR A 152 -8.49 2.88 14.44
CA THR A 152 -8.38 1.70 13.56
C THR A 152 -9.29 1.84 12.35
N TRP A 153 -8.74 1.51 11.19
CA TRP A 153 -9.42 1.63 9.90
C TRP A 153 -9.35 0.31 9.14
N LYS A 154 -10.49 -0.10 8.59
CA LYS A 154 -10.68 -1.34 7.85
C LYS A 154 -10.47 -1.11 6.37
N VAL A 155 -9.68 -1.97 5.73
CA VAL A 155 -9.54 -2.04 4.28
C VAL A 155 -10.84 -2.52 3.65
N GLY A 156 -11.50 -1.66 2.87
CA GLY A 156 -12.73 -1.98 2.15
C GLY A 156 -12.46 -2.53 0.74
N ILE A 157 -11.61 -1.84 -0.02
CA ILE A 157 -11.28 -2.18 -1.42
C ILE A 157 -9.76 -2.11 -1.59
N VAL A 158 -9.21 -3.06 -2.34
CA VAL A 158 -7.80 -3.09 -2.77
C VAL A 158 -7.77 -3.13 -4.29
N ARG A 159 -7.31 -2.05 -4.93
CA ARG A 159 -7.11 -1.97 -6.38
C ARG A 159 -5.63 -2.03 -6.70
N ARG A 160 -5.17 -3.18 -7.17
CA ARG A 160 -3.79 -3.36 -7.66
C ARG A 160 -3.65 -2.77 -9.07
N LYS A 161 -2.44 -2.35 -9.44
CA LYS A 161 -2.13 -1.77 -10.76
C LYS A 161 -3.01 -0.56 -11.08
N SER A 162 -3.11 0.37 -10.13
CA SER A 162 -3.95 1.56 -10.27
C SER A 162 -3.37 2.57 -11.25
N ARG A 163 -2.08 2.88 -11.12
CA ARG A 163 -1.25 3.58 -12.10
C ARG A 163 0.21 3.14 -11.99
N GLN A 164 1.01 3.52 -12.96
CA GLN A 164 2.46 3.31 -12.97
C GLN A 164 3.18 4.62 -12.61
N VAL A 165 4.29 4.52 -11.87
CA VAL A 165 5.17 5.65 -11.56
C VAL A 165 6.61 5.35 -11.95
N SER A 166 7.32 6.38 -12.41
CA SER A 166 8.72 6.30 -12.81
C SER A 166 9.71 6.59 -11.68
N THR A 167 9.24 7.28 -10.64
CA THR A 167 10.08 7.72 -9.53
C THR A 167 9.44 7.29 -8.22
N LEU A 168 10.26 6.70 -7.36
CA LEU A 168 9.91 6.29 -6.01
C LEU A 168 10.91 6.86 -5.03
N TYR A 169 10.48 6.94 -3.78
CA TYR A 169 11.26 7.47 -2.68
C TYR A 169 11.23 6.49 -1.52
N SER A 170 12.34 6.36 -0.80
CA SER A 170 12.35 5.72 0.52
C SER A 170 12.82 6.75 1.55
N VAL A 171 12.28 6.63 2.75
CA VAL A 171 12.64 7.48 3.89
C VAL A 171 13.14 6.58 5.00
N VAL A 172 14.20 7.00 5.68
CA VAL A 172 14.69 6.37 6.91
C VAL A 172 14.51 7.37 8.04
N THR A 173 13.98 6.91 9.17
CA THR A 173 13.64 7.72 10.33
C THR A 173 14.35 7.20 11.57
N GLU A 174 14.58 8.08 12.54
CA GLU A 174 15.24 7.70 13.81
C GLU A 174 14.47 6.57 14.52
N GLU A 175 13.14 6.67 14.52
CA GLU A 175 12.23 5.77 15.26
C GLU A 175 11.77 4.55 14.48
N GLY A 176 12.11 4.46 13.19
CA GLY A 176 11.70 3.36 12.32
C GLY A 176 10.23 3.40 11.88
N THR A 177 9.48 4.41 12.32
CA THR A 177 8.07 4.60 12.01
C THR A 177 7.78 6.04 11.64
N TYR A 178 6.74 6.26 10.84
CA TYR A 178 6.28 7.58 10.41
C TYR A 178 4.81 7.54 10.02
N LEU A 179 4.22 8.70 9.81
CA LEU A 179 2.83 8.82 9.36
C LEU A 179 2.77 9.07 7.85
N LEU A 180 2.47 8.03 7.07
CA LEU A 180 2.26 8.09 5.62
C LEU A 180 0.78 8.24 5.32
N GLU A 181 0.33 9.36 4.76
CA GLU A 181 -1.11 9.65 4.59
C GLU A 181 -1.88 9.44 5.91
N ASN A 182 -1.25 9.82 7.03
CA ASN A 182 -1.69 9.58 8.41
C ASN A 182 -1.84 8.09 8.84
N LEU A 183 -1.44 7.14 8.01
CA LEU A 183 -1.26 5.75 8.43
C LEU A 183 0.08 5.54 9.11
N VAL A 184 0.11 4.65 10.11
CA VAL A 184 1.36 4.26 10.76
C VAL A 184 2.15 3.34 9.82
N ALA A 185 3.19 3.89 9.18
CA ALA A 185 4.10 3.19 8.27
C ALA A 185 5.45 2.90 8.95
N GLN A 186 6.24 2.00 8.35
CA GLN A 186 7.56 1.58 8.83
C GLN A 186 8.61 1.70 7.73
N ASP A 187 9.85 1.97 8.13
CA ASP A 187 11.00 2.07 7.22
C ASP A 187 11.94 0.85 7.22
N ARG A 188 11.74 -0.09 8.16
CA ARG A 188 12.56 -1.30 8.35
C ARG A 188 11.77 -2.44 8.99
#